data_AF-A0A381TVX2-F1
#
_entry.id   AF-A0A381TVX2-F1
#
_cell.length_a   1.000
_cell.length_b   1.000
_cell.length_c   1.000
_cell.angle_alpha   90.00
_cell.angle_beta   90.00
_cell.angle_gamma   90.00
#
_symmetry.space_group_name_H-M   'P 1'
#
loop_
_entity.id
_entity.type
_entity.pdbx_description
1 polymer ?
#
loop_
_entity_poly.entity_id
_entity_poly.type
_entity_poly.pdbx_seq_one_letter_code
_entity_poly.pdbx_strand_id
1 'polypeptide(L)'
;VVDTQWQDSVNKERAADYVHCSEPHSRDSYSHEIFLKVSAEDLDPEVIDGEWMGVVKFSKNIIPTLTASMSKMRQETDFNAAKFHHLFTYLVSEGTRVKVVYTTGHWLDIDTLEDLLGAGNFL
;
A
#
# COMPACT_ATOMS: atom_id res chain seq x y z
N VAL A 1 0.62 -0.60 -5.94
CA VAL A 1 1.05 -1.95 -6.36
C VAL A 1 1.30 -2.73 -5.10
N VAL A 2 0.79 -3.94 -5.00
CA VAL A 2 0.74 -4.70 -3.75
C VAL A 2 1.45 -6.02 -3.95
N ASP A 3 2.43 -6.30 -3.10
CA ASP A 3 3.08 -7.59 -3.06
C ASP A 3 2.26 -8.59 -2.24
N THR A 4 2.15 -9.79 -2.81
CA THR A 4 1.45 -10.93 -2.23
C THR A 4 2.37 -11.79 -1.35
N GLN A 5 3.71 -11.65 -1.46
CA GLN A 5 4.71 -12.33 -0.63
C GLN A 5 5.15 -11.52 0.60
N TRP A 6 4.23 -10.72 1.14
CA TRP A 6 4.48 -9.84 2.27
C TRP A 6 4.97 -10.57 3.54
N GLN A 7 4.62 -11.85 3.75
CA GLN A 7 5.10 -12.62 4.91
C GLN A 7 6.61 -12.88 4.90
N ASP A 8 7.22 -12.83 3.71
CA ASP A 8 8.66 -13.00 3.51
C ASP A 8 9.39 -11.66 3.35
N SER A 9 8.65 -10.54 3.41
CA SER A 9 9.20 -9.19 3.31
C SER A 9 10.20 -8.90 4.43
N VAL A 10 11.28 -8.21 4.09
CA VAL A 10 12.25 -7.68 5.07
C VAL A 10 11.62 -6.62 5.98
N ASN A 11 10.50 -6.03 5.56
CA ASN A 11 9.77 -5.02 6.31
C ASN A 11 8.80 -5.60 7.34
N LYS A 12 8.57 -6.92 7.36
CA LYS A 12 7.53 -7.53 8.22
C LYS A 12 7.72 -7.30 9.72
N GLU A 13 8.97 -7.07 10.15
CA GLU A 13 9.34 -6.72 11.53
C GLU A 13 9.51 -5.20 11.73
N ARG A 14 9.19 -4.41 10.71
CA ARG A 14 9.24 -2.95 10.66
C ARG A 14 7.82 -2.38 10.46
N ALA A 15 7.75 -1.10 10.13
CA ALA A 15 6.51 -0.40 9.78
C ALA A 15 6.10 -0.71 8.32
N ALA A 16 5.65 -1.94 8.06
CA ALA A 16 5.20 -2.35 6.73
C ALA A 16 3.84 -1.74 6.36
N ASP A 17 3.68 -1.33 5.10
CA ASP A 17 2.43 -0.76 4.59
C ASP A 17 1.43 -1.86 4.18
N TYR A 18 0.86 -2.58 5.15
CA TYR A 18 -0.09 -3.65 4.85
C TYR A 18 -1.40 -3.13 4.22
N VAL A 19 -2.05 -4.00 3.45
CA VAL A 19 -3.34 -3.71 2.81
C VAL A 19 -4.35 -4.83 2.98
N HIS A 20 -5.62 -4.45 3.11
CA HIS A 20 -6.78 -5.33 2.93
C HIS A 20 -7.60 -4.83 1.73
N CYS A 21 -8.04 -5.77 0.91
CA CYS A 21 -8.63 -5.53 -0.41
C CYS A 21 -10.04 -6.11 -0.54
N SER A 22 -10.70 -5.83 -1.65
CA SER A 22 -12.02 -6.38 -1.97
C SER A 22 -12.01 -7.90 -1.95
N GLU A 23 -10.95 -8.49 -2.52
CA GLU A 23 -10.68 -9.93 -2.58
C GLU A 23 -9.16 -10.15 -2.49
N PRO A 24 -8.70 -11.28 -1.92
CA PRO A 24 -7.29 -11.64 -1.92
C PRO A 24 -6.78 -11.94 -3.34
N HIS A 25 -5.46 -11.96 -3.52
CA HIS A 25 -4.87 -12.36 -4.79
C HIS A 25 -5.27 -13.78 -5.19
N SER A 26 -5.74 -13.94 -6.43
CA SER A 26 -6.03 -15.22 -7.06
C SER A 26 -5.77 -15.15 -8.56
N ARG A 27 -5.88 -16.29 -9.25
CA ARG A 27 -5.80 -16.33 -10.72
C ARG A 27 -6.91 -15.51 -11.38
N ASP A 28 -8.04 -15.31 -10.69
CA ASP A 28 -9.16 -14.55 -11.20
C ASP A 28 -8.95 -13.04 -11.07
N SER A 29 -7.98 -12.57 -10.27
CA SER A 29 -7.65 -11.15 -10.13
C SER A 29 -7.24 -10.47 -11.44
N TYR A 30 -6.88 -11.24 -12.48
CA TYR A 30 -6.60 -10.72 -13.83
C TYR A 30 -7.87 -10.45 -14.66
N SER A 31 -9.01 -10.98 -14.25
CA SER A 31 -10.28 -10.92 -14.99
C SER A 31 -11.18 -9.74 -14.57
N HIS A 32 -10.90 -9.11 -13.42
CA HIS A 32 -11.70 -8.03 -12.87
C HIS A 32 -10.83 -7.07 -12.04
N GLU A 33 -11.45 -6.02 -11.49
CA GLU A 33 -10.73 -5.01 -10.72
C GLU A 33 -10.79 -5.30 -9.22
N ILE A 34 -9.62 -5.30 -8.58
CA ILE A 34 -9.48 -5.37 -7.13
C ILE A 34 -9.38 -3.95 -6.57
N PHE A 35 -10.06 -3.68 -5.45
CA PHE A 35 -10.05 -2.39 -4.79
C PHE A 35 -9.48 -2.47 -3.38
N LEU A 36 -8.75 -1.44 -2.99
CA LEU A 36 -8.30 -1.27 -1.62
C LEU A 36 -9.51 -1.02 -0.71
N LYS A 37 -9.55 -1.67 0.46
CA LYS A 37 -10.49 -1.36 1.54
C LYS A 37 -9.81 -0.53 2.63
N VAL A 38 -8.62 -0.93 3.05
CA VAL A 38 -7.85 -0.23 4.09
C VAL A 38 -6.37 -0.53 3.92
N SER A 39 -5.52 0.43 4.29
CA SER A 39 -4.07 0.25 4.42
C SER A 39 -3.61 0.82 5.77
N ALA A 40 -2.83 0.04 6.51
CA ALA A 40 -2.30 0.39 7.83
C ALA A 40 -1.10 -0.49 8.19
N GLU A 41 -0.32 -0.08 9.19
CA GLU A 41 0.83 -0.85 9.69
C GLU A 41 0.43 -1.96 10.68
N ASP A 42 -0.74 -1.82 11.31
CA ASP A 42 -1.24 -2.65 12.42
C ASP A 42 -2.52 -3.42 12.04
N LEU A 43 -2.61 -3.88 10.79
CA LEU A 43 -3.71 -4.75 10.37
C LEU A 43 -3.65 -6.11 11.07
N ASP A 44 -4.83 -6.68 11.34
CA ASP A 44 -4.94 -8.06 11.81
C ASP A 44 -4.33 -9.00 10.75
N PRO A 45 -3.33 -9.84 11.09
CA PRO A 45 -2.69 -10.76 10.16
C PRO A 45 -3.67 -11.65 9.37
N GLU A 46 -4.86 -11.94 9.91
CA GLU A 46 -5.87 -12.75 9.24
C GLU A 46 -6.53 -12.04 8.03
N VAL A 47 -6.44 -10.71 7.94
CA VAL A 47 -7.06 -9.92 6.87
C VAL A 47 -6.06 -9.29 5.90
N ILE A 48 -4.76 -9.47 6.13
CA ILE A 48 -3.72 -8.89 5.26
C ILE A 48 -3.71 -9.63 3.92
N ASP A 49 -4.01 -8.90 2.85
CA ASP A 49 -3.96 -9.41 1.48
C ASP A 49 -2.62 -9.10 0.78
N GLY A 50 -1.79 -8.25 1.37
CA GLY A 50 -0.48 -7.88 0.82
C GLY A 50 0.19 -6.68 1.49
N GLU A 51 1.35 -6.30 0.97
CA GLU A 51 2.12 -5.11 1.34
C GLU A 51 2.19 -4.13 0.18
N TRP A 52 1.95 -2.84 0.41
CA TRP A 52 2.14 -1.80 -0.59
C TRP A 52 3.63 -1.49 -0.78
N MET A 53 4.10 -1.60 -2.01
CA MET A 53 5.53 -1.55 -2.36
C MET A 53 6.02 -0.14 -2.71
N GLY A 54 5.43 0.92 -2.13
CA GLY A 54 5.82 2.31 -2.43
C GLY A 54 5.44 2.84 -3.83
N VAL A 55 4.88 2.01 -4.72
CA VAL A 55 4.51 2.43 -6.10
C VAL A 55 3.00 2.69 -6.21
N VAL A 56 2.65 3.91 -6.63
CA VAL A 56 1.28 4.32 -6.93
C VAL A 56 1.24 5.18 -8.20
N LYS A 57 0.15 5.04 -8.98
CA LYS A 57 -0.11 5.86 -10.16
C LYS A 57 -1.34 6.72 -9.90
N PHE A 58 -1.18 8.03 -10.10
CA PHE A 58 -2.29 8.97 -10.13
C PHE A 58 -2.53 9.46 -11.56
N SER A 59 -3.79 9.48 -11.99
CA SER A 59 -4.16 10.13 -13.25
C SER A 59 -4.32 11.64 -13.04
N LYS A 60 -4.26 12.43 -14.12
CA LYS A 60 -4.52 13.87 -14.03
C LYS A 60 -5.90 14.19 -13.44
N ASN A 61 -6.88 13.32 -13.71
CA ASN A 61 -8.28 13.55 -13.32
C ASN A 61 -8.50 13.41 -11.80
N ILE A 62 -7.66 12.67 -11.08
CA ILE A 62 -7.81 12.48 -9.63
C ILE A 62 -7.08 13.58 -8.82
N ILE A 63 -6.24 14.40 -9.45
CA ILE A 63 -5.45 15.44 -8.77
C ILE A 63 -6.33 16.41 -7.95
N PRO A 64 -7.47 16.93 -8.44
CA PRO A 64 -8.32 17.80 -7.63
C PRO A 64 -8.85 17.11 -6.36
N THR A 65 -9.28 15.85 -6.47
CA THR A 65 -9.75 15.04 -5.34
C THR A 65 -8.64 14.78 -4.33
N LEU A 66 -7.41 14.49 -4.79
CA LEU A 66 -6.25 14.30 -3.92
C LEU A 66 -5.93 15.57 -3.13
N THR A 67 -5.84 16.71 -3.82
CA THR A 67 -5.56 18.01 -3.18
C THR A 67 -6.62 18.36 -2.14
N ALA A 68 -7.90 18.16 -2.47
CA ALA A 68 -9.00 18.40 -1.53
C ALA A 68 -8.91 17.48 -0.30
N SER A 69 -8.66 16.18 -0.50
CA SER A 69 -8.55 15.20 0.57
C SER A 69 -7.37 15.50 1.49
N MET A 70 -6.19 15.79 0.94
CA MET A 70 -5.02 16.19 1.72
C MET A 70 -5.26 17.50 2.50
N SER A 71 -6.03 18.44 1.93
CA SER A 71 -6.39 19.69 2.62
C SER A 71 -7.32 19.47 3.81
N LYS A 72 -8.22 18.47 3.73
CA LYS A 72 -9.06 18.03 4.86
C LYS A 72 -8.24 17.28 5.90
N MET A 73 -7.42 16.31 5.48
CA MET A 73 -6.52 15.57 6.38
C MET A 73 -5.62 16.52 7.18
N ARG A 74 -5.14 17.61 6.57
CA ARG A 74 -4.35 18.66 7.26
C ARG A 74 -5.07 19.30 8.44
N GLN A 75 -6.40 19.35 8.42
CA GLN A 75 -7.22 19.94 9.48
C GLN A 75 -7.66 18.90 10.51
N GLU A 76 -7.75 17.63 10.12
CA GLU A 76 -8.40 16.57 10.90
C GLU A 76 -7.42 15.60 11.59
N THR A 77 -6.15 15.58 11.16
CA THR A 77 -5.16 14.58 11.59
C THR A 77 -3.80 15.21 11.91
N ASP A 78 -2.87 14.45 12.50
CA ASP A 78 -1.45 14.83 12.53
C ASP A 78 -0.82 14.63 11.14
N PHE A 79 -1.12 15.57 10.26
CA PHE A 79 -0.74 15.51 8.85
C PHE A 79 0.77 15.48 8.61
N ASN A 80 1.57 16.01 9.55
CA ASN A 80 3.03 15.99 9.42
C ASN A 80 3.63 14.61 9.74
N ALA A 81 2.92 13.79 10.53
CA ALA A 81 3.28 12.40 10.79
C ALA A 81 2.61 11.41 9.80
N ALA A 82 1.65 11.88 8.99
CA ALA A 82 0.88 11.03 8.10
C ALA A 82 1.75 10.42 6.97
N LYS A 83 1.52 9.13 6.72
CA LYS A 83 2.13 8.34 5.64
C LYS A 83 1.13 8.09 4.51
N PHE A 84 1.60 7.50 3.41
CA PHE A 84 0.73 7.25 2.25
C PHE A 84 -0.40 6.26 2.53
N HIS A 85 -0.21 5.24 3.38
CA HIS A 85 -1.31 4.35 3.77
C HIS A 85 -2.46 5.11 4.45
N HIS A 86 -2.17 6.17 5.23
CA HIS A 86 -3.19 7.03 5.82
C HIS A 86 -3.98 7.77 4.73
N LEU A 87 -3.28 8.31 3.72
CA LEU A 87 -3.94 8.95 2.57
C LEU A 87 -4.82 7.95 1.81
N PHE A 88 -4.36 6.73 1.57
CA PHE A 88 -5.14 5.73 0.85
C PHE A 88 -6.40 5.34 1.62
N THR A 89 -6.27 5.08 2.92
CA THR A 89 -7.41 4.77 3.79
C THR A 89 -8.40 5.94 3.84
N TYR A 90 -7.92 7.18 3.93
CA TYR A 90 -8.76 8.38 3.91
C TYR A 90 -9.50 8.55 2.56
N LEU A 91 -8.82 8.31 1.44
CA LEU A 91 -9.45 8.37 0.12
C LEU A 91 -10.56 7.32 -0.01
N VAL A 92 -10.33 6.10 0.48
CA VAL A 92 -11.34 5.02 0.47
C VAL A 92 -12.52 5.39 1.37
N SER A 93 -12.29 5.96 2.55
CA SER A 93 -13.38 6.39 3.45
C SER A 93 -14.23 7.52 2.85
N GLU A 94 -13.64 8.37 2.00
CA GLU A 94 -14.34 9.40 1.22
C GLU A 94 -15.03 8.85 -0.05
N GLY A 95 -15.00 7.52 -0.26
CA GLY A 95 -15.63 6.85 -1.40
C GLY A 95 -14.80 6.82 -2.68
N THR A 96 -13.52 7.22 -2.63
CA THR A 96 -12.62 7.10 -3.78
C THR A 96 -12.23 5.65 -3.99
N ARG A 97 -12.43 5.15 -5.21
CA ARG A 97 -12.03 3.79 -5.59
C ARG A 97 -10.53 3.75 -5.91
N VAL A 98 -9.75 3.12 -5.05
CA VAL A 98 -8.31 2.89 -5.26
C VAL A 98 -8.11 1.48 -5.80
N LYS A 99 -7.73 1.37 -7.09
CA LYS A 99 -7.46 0.08 -7.73
C LYS A 99 -6.14 -0.50 -7.25
N VAL A 100 -6.17 -1.78 -6.89
CA VAL A 100 -5.00 -2.57 -6.52
C VAL A 100 -4.52 -3.37 -7.72
N VAL A 101 -3.20 -3.46 -7.86
CA VAL A 101 -2.53 -4.33 -8.83
C VAL A 101 -1.59 -5.20 -8.01
N TYR A 102 -1.85 -6.50 -8.01
CA TYR A 102 -1.01 -7.47 -7.32
C TYR A 102 0.22 -7.83 -8.15
N THR A 103 1.33 -7.99 -7.43
CA THR A 103 2.58 -8.58 -7.89
C THR A 103 3.06 -9.59 -6.85
N THR A 104 4.06 -10.39 -7.20
CA THR A 104 4.55 -11.46 -6.33
C THR A 104 6.07 -11.44 -6.31
N GLY A 105 6.63 -11.04 -5.18
CA GLY A 105 8.05 -11.10 -4.87
C GLY A 105 8.94 -10.22 -5.77
N HIS A 106 10.25 -10.51 -5.72
CA HIS A 106 11.28 -9.89 -6.56
C HIS A 106 11.37 -8.36 -6.46
N TRP A 107 11.13 -7.83 -5.27
CA TRP A 107 11.40 -6.45 -4.91
C TRP A 107 11.98 -6.40 -3.49
N LEU A 108 12.69 -5.33 -3.17
CA LEU A 108 13.33 -5.13 -1.87
C LEU A 108 13.42 -3.64 -1.60
N ASP A 109 12.92 -3.20 -0.45
CA ASP A 109 13.21 -1.87 0.07
C ASP A 109 14.63 -1.81 0.62
N ILE A 110 15.31 -0.70 0.35
CA ILE A 110 16.66 -0.44 0.84
C ILE A 110 16.60 0.79 1.73
N ASP A 111 16.31 0.56 3.01
CA ASP A 111 16.23 1.61 4.03
C ASP A 111 17.43 1.60 4.98
N THR A 112 18.14 0.47 5.07
CA THR A 112 19.33 0.32 5.93
C THR A 112 20.55 -0.19 5.17
N LEU A 113 21.71 -0.17 5.83
CA LEU A 113 22.94 -0.76 5.28
C LEU A 113 22.82 -2.28 5.12
N GLU A 114 22.14 -2.94 6.06
CA GLU A 114 21.86 -4.37 6.01
C GLU A 114 21.00 -4.72 4.79
N ASP A 115 19.99 -3.89 4.46
CA ASP A 115 19.19 -4.08 3.26
C ASP A 115 20.06 -3.97 2.00
N LEU A 116 20.98 -3.01 1.95
CA LEU A 116 21.91 -2.84 0.82
C LEU A 116 22.83 -4.06 0.66
N LEU A 117 23.33 -4.63 1.76
CA LEU A 117 24.12 -5.86 1.72
C LEU A 117 23.28 -7.06 1.26
N GLY A 118 22.02 -7.15 1.71
CA GLY A 118 21.06 -8.14 1.26
C GLY A 118 20.76 -8.02 -0.24
N ALA A 119 20.59 -6.80 -0.73
CA ALA A 119 20.33 -6.49 -2.14
C ALA A 119 21.43 -7.02 -3.08
N GLY A 120 22.68 -7.10 -2.61
CA GLY A 120 23.79 -7.68 -3.36
C GLY A 120 23.62 -9.16 -3.73
N ASN A 121 22.73 -9.89 -3.03
CA ASN A 121 22.40 -11.29 -3.29
C ASN A 121 21.02 -11.45 -3.96
N PHE A 122 20.37 -10.35 -4.34
CA PHE A 122 19.05 -10.33 -4.96
C PHE A 122 19.21 -10.61 -6.46
N LEU A 123 18.81 -11.81 -6.92
CA LEU A 123 18.84 -12.25 -8.33
C LEU A 123 17.44 -12.58 -8.83
#